data_AF-A0A928HM51-F1
#
_entry.id   AF-A0A928HM51-F1
#
_cell.length_a   1.000
_cell.length_b   1.000
_cell.length_c   1.000
_cell.angle_alpha   90.00
_cell.angle_beta   90.00
_cell.angle_gamma   90.00
#
_symmetry.space_group_name_H-M   'P 1'
#
loop_
_entity.id
_entity.type
_entity.pdbx_description
1 polymer ?
#
loop_
_entity_poly.entity_id
_entity_poly.type
_entity_poly.pdbx_seq_one_letter_code
_entity_poly.pdbx_strand_id
1 'polypeptide(L)'
;MKITCDFCKTEYNTPSRAGAPVRCAVCGNTWTVPMPARKNAFLMFFASLCALLSVIVFVVAVVVTHKPNPERDAPLIARVTGHEIVTNDDGARNLKVSGTVYNQTSDIYGMPDIMIVLRDADGRTISSQKFMPSATLIDAGGTSDFTYTLSGPVSPNIKSIDVRLVVDGGQDEK
;
A
#
# COMPACT_ATOMS: atom_id res chain seq x y z
N MET A 1 48.99 -20.53 24.35
CA MET A 1 47.67 -21.09 24.70
C MET A 1 47.78 -21.75 26.06
N LYS A 2 46.73 -21.72 26.88
CA LYS A 2 46.74 -22.46 28.15
C LYS A 2 46.31 -23.90 27.88
N ILE A 3 47.11 -24.85 28.36
CA ILE A 3 46.75 -26.26 28.39
C ILE A 3 46.83 -26.75 29.81
N THR A 4 45.92 -27.64 30.18
CA THR A 4 45.82 -28.20 31.53
C THR A 4 46.04 -29.69 31.43
N CYS A 5 46.86 -30.25 32.33
CA CYS A 5 47.00 -31.69 32.42
C CYS A 5 45.71 -32.31 32.95
N ASP A 6 45.16 -33.29 32.23
CA ASP A 6 43.91 -33.95 32.63
C ASP A 6 44.00 -34.65 33.99
N PHE A 7 45.21 -35.08 34.38
CA PHE A 7 45.46 -35.84 35.60
C PHE A 7 45.70 -34.97 36.83
N CYS A 8 46.77 -34.15 36.83
CA CYS A 8 47.19 -33.37 38.00
C CYS A 8 46.71 -31.91 37.97
N LYS A 9 45.99 -31.50 36.92
CA LYS A 9 45.46 -30.14 36.74
C LYS A 9 46.50 -29.02 36.70
N THR A 10 47.79 -29.33 36.55
CA THR A 10 48.82 -28.32 36.31
C THR A 10 48.56 -27.60 35.00
N GLU A 11 48.57 -26.27 35.04
CA GLU A 11 48.44 -25.40 33.87
C GLU A 11 49.81 -25.08 33.27
N TYR A 12 49.89 -25.13 31.94
CA TYR A 12 51.07 -24.75 31.18
C TYR A 12 50.73 -23.67 30.15
N ASN A 13 51.63 -22.70 29.97
CA ASN A 13 51.56 -21.75 28.88
C ASN A 13 52.53 -22.17 27.77
N THR A 14 52.00 -22.62 26.64
CA THR A 14 52.80 -23.13 25.52
C THR A 14 52.60 -22.30 24.24
N PRO A 15 53.62 -22.20 23.37
CA PRO A 15 53.41 -21.74 22.00
C PRO A 15 52.41 -22.68 21.32
N SER A 16 51.52 -22.14 20.50
CA SER A 16 50.38 -22.87 19.95
C SER A 16 50.84 -24.14 19.22
N ARG A 17 50.53 -25.32 19.79
CA ARG A 17 50.83 -26.63 19.23
C ARG A 17 49.63 -27.54 19.45
N ALA A 18 48.59 -27.33 18.65
CA ALA A 18 47.37 -28.12 18.71
C ALA A 18 47.55 -29.45 17.97
N GLY A 19 46.92 -30.53 18.46
CA GLY A 19 46.91 -31.84 17.79
C GLY A 19 48.16 -32.72 17.98
N ALA A 20 49.17 -32.27 18.71
CA ALA A 20 50.31 -33.09 19.07
C ALA A 20 50.15 -33.70 20.47
N PRO A 21 50.67 -34.92 20.72
CA PRO A 21 50.75 -35.48 22.07
C PRO A 21 51.77 -34.69 22.90
N VAL A 22 51.41 -34.38 24.15
CA VAL A 22 52.27 -33.70 25.12
C VAL A 22 52.38 -34.53 26.40
N ARG A 23 53.50 -34.43 27.11
CA ARG A 23 53.77 -35.13 28.37
C ARG A 23 53.84 -34.14 29.53
N CYS A 24 53.16 -34.44 30.64
CA CYS A 24 53.20 -33.62 31.85
C CYS A 24 54.58 -33.68 32.51
N ALA A 25 55.17 -32.53 32.83
CA ALA A 25 56.44 -32.47 33.56
C ALA A 25 56.29 -32.86 35.04
N VAL A 26 55.09 -32.73 35.61
CA VAL A 26 54.82 -32.99 37.04
C VAL A 26 54.45 -34.46 37.30
N CYS A 27 53.47 -35.01 36.57
CA CYS A 27 52.97 -36.37 36.81
C CYS A 27 53.31 -37.38 35.69
N GLY A 28 53.93 -36.95 34.60
CA GLY A 28 54.29 -37.81 33.48
C GLY A 28 53.15 -38.23 32.54
N ASN A 29 51.88 -37.90 32.84
CA ASN A 29 50.73 -38.24 31.99
C ASN A 29 50.84 -37.62 30.59
N THR A 30 50.43 -38.37 29.57
CA THR A 30 50.42 -37.91 28.16
C THR A 30 49.01 -37.71 27.66
N TRP A 31 48.75 -36.58 27.00
CA TRP A 31 47.44 -36.30 26.38
C TRP A 31 47.62 -35.51 25.08
N THR A 32 46.57 -35.50 24.26
CA THR A 32 46.53 -34.73 23.00
C THR A 32 45.81 -33.41 23.21
N VAL A 33 46.42 -32.29 22.81
CA VAL A 33 45.78 -30.98 22.94
C VAL A 33 44.67 -30.86 21.89
N PRO A 34 43.41 -30.60 22.28
CA PRO A 34 42.31 -30.46 21.34
C PRO A 34 42.54 -29.25 20.43
N MET A 35 42.31 -29.43 19.13
CA MET A 35 42.31 -28.32 18.18
C MET A 35 41.03 -27.50 18.38
N PRO A 36 41.11 -26.17 18.49
CA PRO A 36 39.91 -25.35 18.49
C PRO A 36 39.19 -25.54 17.15
N ALA A 37 37.91 -25.95 17.19
CA ALA A 37 37.10 -26.12 16.00
C ALA A 37 37.04 -24.79 15.23
N ARG A 38 37.52 -24.79 13.98
CA ARG A 38 37.43 -23.61 13.11
C ARG A 38 35.98 -23.43 12.70
N LYS A 39 35.27 -22.48 13.32
CA LYS A 39 33.93 -22.09 12.86
C LYS A 39 34.06 -21.59 11.41
N ASN A 40 33.39 -22.24 10.47
CA ASN A 40 33.39 -21.85 9.05
C ASN A 40 32.65 -20.51 8.88
N ALA A 41 33.38 -19.41 9.02
CA ALA A 41 32.86 -18.04 8.90
C ALA A 41 32.13 -17.80 7.56
N PHE A 42 32.57 -18.46 6.50
CA PHE A 42 31.92 -18.44 5.19
C PHE A 42 30.46 -18.92 5.26
N LEU A 43 30.21 -20.03 5.97
CA LEU A 43 28.88 -20.63 6.11
C LEU A 43 27.92 -19.73 6.90
N MET A 44 28.43 -18.97 7.88
CA MET A 44 27.64 -17.96 8.59
C MET A 44 27.26 -16.77 7.69
N PHE A 45 28.14 -16.37 6.76
CA PHE A 45 27.85 -15.27 5.83
C PHE A 45 26.71 -15.62 4.87
N PHE A 46 26.70 -16.83 4.28
CA PHE A 46 25.59 -17.27 3.42
C PHE A 46 24.28 -17.39 4.18
N ALA A 47 24.31 -17.93 5.40
CA ALA A 47 23.10 -18.01 6.22
C ALA A 47 22.49 -16.62 6.49
N SER A 48 23.34 -15.63 6.80
CA SER A 48 22.90 -14.24 7.00
C SER A 48 22.37 -13.61 5.71
N LEU A 49 23.01 -13.87 4.56
CA LEU A 49 22.58 -13.32 3.28
C LEU A 49 21.21 -13.88 2.87
N CYS A 50 21.00 -15.18 3.05
CA CYS A 50 19.72 -15.84 2.78
C CYS A 50 18.60 -15.29 3.68
N ALA A 51 18.88 -15.08 4.97
CA ALA A 51 17.91 -14.48 5.89
C ALA A 51 17.56 -13.03 5.52
N LEU A 52 18.54 -12.24 5.07
CA LEU A 52 18.29 -10.87 4.61
C LEU A 52 17.45 -10.86 3.32
N LEU A 53 17.78 -11.74 2.37
CA LEU A 53 17.05 -11.87 1.11
C LEU A 53 15.60 -12.32 1.33
N SER A 54 15.35 -13.28 2.23
CA SER A 54 13.98 -13.74 2.50
C SER A 54 13.11 -12.64 3.11
N VAL A 55 13.67 -11.81 4.01
CA VAL A 55 12.97 -10.64 4.56
C VAL A 55 12.65 -9.62 3.46
N ILE A 56 13.61 -9.30 2.58
CA ILE A 56 13.38 -8.35 1.49
C ILE A 56 12.26 -8.85 0.55
N VAL A 57 12.30 -10.12 0.15
CA VAL A 57 11.28 -10.71 -0.72
C VAL A 57 9.90 -10.66 -0.07
N PHE A 58 9.81 -10.99 1.22
CA PHE A 58 8.55 -10.94 1.95
C PHE A 58 7.98 -9.51 2.03
N VAL A 59 8.81 -8.52 2.38
CA VAL A 59 8.40 -7.12 2.43
C VAL A 59 7.92 -6.63 1.06
N VAL A 60 8.67 -6.93 0.00
CA VAL A 60 8.28 -6.52 -1.37
C VAL A 60 6.95 -7.18 -1.77
N ALA A 61 6.77 -8.48 -1.49
CA ALA A 61 5.54 -9.19 -1.80
C ALA A 61 4.34 -8.55 -1.08
N VAL A 62 4.45 -8.30 0.23
CA VAL A 62 3.42 -7.64 1.04
C VAL A 62 3.11 -6.24 0.51
N VAL A 63 4.12 -5.43 0.20
CA VAL A 63 3.91 -4.07 -0.32
C VAL A 63 3.24 -4.10 -1.68
N VAL A 64 3.62 -5.02 -2.58
CA VAL A 64 3.01 -5.14 -3.90
C VAL A 64 1.56 -5.62 -3.82
N THR A 65 1.24 -6.55 -2.91
CA THR A 65 -0.15 -7.05 -2.75
C THR A 65 -1.06 -6.05 -2.06
N HIS A 66 -0.52 -5.18 -1.19
CA HIS A 66 -1.29 -4.22 -0.41
C HIS A 66 -1.16 -2.78 -0.90
N LYS A 67 -0.75 -2.51 -2.15
CA LYS A 67 -0.85 -1.15 -2.68
C LYS A 67 -2.35 -0.81 -2.81
N PRO A 68 -2.90 0.12 -2.00
CA PRO A 68 -4.27 0.57 -2.22
C PRO A 68 -4.30 1.21 -3.61
N ASN A 69 -5.23 0.77 -4.43
CA ASN A 69 -5.46 1.38 -5.74
C ASN A 69 -6.56 2.42 -5.52
N PRO A 70 -6.23 3.72 -5.40
CA PRO A 70 -7.18 4.74 -4.97
C PRO A 70 -8.39 4.88 -5.89
N GLU A 71 -8.29 4.44 -7.15
CA GLU A 71 -9.40 4.45 -8.10
C GLU A 71 -10.32 3.22 -7.98
N ARG A 72 -9.82 2.08 -7.46
CA ARG A 72 -10.64 0.91 -7.13
C ARG A 72 -11.19 0.94 -5.70
N ASP A 73 -10.45 1.57 -4.79
CA ASP A 73 -10.73 1.53 -3.34
C ASP A 73 -11.47 2.78 -2.86
N ALA A 74 -11.92 3.66 -3.76
CA ALA A 74 -12.76 4.80 -3.40
C ALA A 74 -14.06 4.30 -2.73
N PRO A 75 -14.42 4.75 -1.51
CA PRO A 75 -15.54 4.17 -0.77
C PRO A 75 -16.89 4.39 -1.46
N LEU A 76 -17.01 5.49 -2.20
CA LEU A 76 -18.20 5.89 -2.93
C LEU A 76 -17.91 5.94 -4.44
N ILE A 77 -18.82 5.38 -5.23
CA ILE A 77 -18.75 5.37 -6.69
C ILE A 77 -19.97 6.08 -7.26
N ALA A 78 -19.77 7.12 -8.05
CA ALA A 78 -20.84 7.80 -8.79
C ALA A 78 -20.93 7.31 -10.23
N ARG A 79 -22.17 7.15 -10.74
CA ARG A 79 -22.44 6.77 -12.13
C ARG A 79 -23.58 7.60 -12.70
N VAL A 80 -23.44 8.02 -13.95
CA VAL A 80 -24.56 8.60 -14.71
C VAL A 80 -25.52 7.49 -15.11
N THR A 81 -26.81 7.71 -14.86
CA THR A 81 -27.90 6.79 -15.26
C THR A 81 -28.73 7.36 -16.40
N GLY A 82 -28.76 8.69 -16.58
CA GLY A 82 -29.50 9.32 -17.66
C GLY A 82 -29.18 10.80 -17.85
N HIS A 83 -29.62 11.35 -18.97
CA HIS A 83 -29.59 12.78 -19.25
C HIS A 83 -30.78 13.19 -20.12
N GLU A 84 -31.23 14.42 -19.96
CA GLU A 84 -32.37 14.98 -20.66
C GLU A 84 -32.12 16.46 -20.97
N ILE A 85 -32.57 16.94 -22.12
CA ILE A 85 -32.55 18.39 -22.42
C ILE A 85 -33.89 18.97 -21.97
N VAL A 86 -33.85 19.84 -20.97
CA VAL A 86 -35.02 20.52 -20.43
C VAL A 86 -35.09 21.92 -21.03
N THR A 87 -36.23 22.29 -21.59
CA THR A 87 -36.48 23.67 -22.04
C THR A 87 -37.10 24.43 -20.88
N ASN A 88 -36.40 25.45 -20.39
CA ASN A 88 -36.91 26.33 -19.35
C ASN A 88 -37.97 27.28 -19.91
N ASP A 89 -38.71 27.93 -19.02
CA ASP A 89 -39.75 28.91 -19.36
C ASP A 89 -39.22 30.07 -20.24
N ASP A 90 -37.93 30.40 -20.10
CA ASP A 90 -37.23 31.42 -20.90
C ASP A 90 -36.84 30.94 -22.32
N GLY A 91 -37.23 29.72 -22.72
CA GLY A 91 -36.84 29.09 -23.99
C GLY A 91 -35.40 28.58 -24.03
N ALA A 92 -34.62 28.80 -22.97
CA ALA A 92 -33.27 28.27 -22.83
C ALA A 92 -33.30 26.75 -22.62
N ARG A 93 -32.45 26.03 -23.36
CA ARG A 93 -32.31 24.57 -23.24
C ARG A 93 -31.18 24.24 -22.29
N ASN A 94 -31.50 23.68 -21.14
CA ASN A 94 -30.53 23.24 -20.15
C ASN A 94 -30.38 21.72 -20.17
N LEU A 95 -29.24 21.23 -19.70
CA LEU A 95 -28.99 19.80 -19.57
C LEU A 95 -29.31 19.34 -18.16
N LYS A 96 -30.23 18.39 -18.03
CA LYS A 96 -30.52 17.67 -16.79
C LYS A 96 -29.78 16.34 -16.81
N VAL A 97 -29.06 16.04 -15.73
CA VAL A 97 -28.28 14.81 -15.56
C VAL A 97 -28.79 14.08 -14.34
N SER A 98 -29.01 12.78 -14.49
CA SER A 98 -29.40 11.88 -13.40
C SER A 98 -28.35 10.79 -13.22
N GLY A 99 -28.16 10.36 -11.98
CA GLY A 99 -27.18 9.34 -11.65
C GLY A 99 -27.40 8.76 -10.26
N THR A 100 -26.53 7.82 -9.91
CA THR A 100 -26.57 7.13 -8.63
C THR A 100 -25.17 7.11 -8.03
N VAL A 101 -25.09 7.35 -6.73
CA VAL A 101 -23.89 7.12 -5.90
C VAL A 101 -24.09 5.82 -5.15
N TYR A 102 -23.12 4.92 -5.21
CA TYR A 102 -23.10 3.63 -4.52
C TYR A 102 -21.98 3.60 -3.49
N ASN A 103 -22.31 3.19 -2.26
CA ASN A 103 -21.32 2.89 -1.24
C ASN A 103 -20.93 1.41 -1.36
N GLN A 104 -19.70 1.15 -1.80
CA GLN A 104 -19.22 -0.23 -1.97
C GLN A 104 -18.60 -0.82 -0.70
N THR A 105 -18.61 -0.08 0.41
CA THR A 105 -18.03 -0.48 1.69
C THR A 105 -19.09 -1.04 2.65
N SER A 106 -18.61 -1.59 3.77
CA SER A 106 -19.43 -2.05 4.89
C SER A 106 -19.67 -0.97 5.96
N ASP A 107 -19.19 0.26 5.75
CA ASP A 107 -19.34 1.36 6.70
C ASP A 107 -20.30 2.43 6.15
N ILE A 108 -20.87 3.25 7.03
CA ILE A 108 -21.63 4.44 6.62
C ILE A 108 -20.68 5.57 6.20
N TYR A 109 -21.00 6.28 5.12
CA TYR A 109 -20.20 7.39 4.63
C TYR A 109 -21.01 8.68 4.51
N GLY A 110 -20.33 9.81 4.72
CA GLY A 110 -20.84 11.14 4.36
C GLY A 110 -20.92 11.27 2.84
N MET A 111 -22.02 11.83 2.36
CA MET A 111 -22.18 12.12 0.93
C MET A 111 -21.37 13.38 0.58
N PRO A 112 -20.35 13.27 -0.30
CA PRO A 112 -19.59 14.43 -0.74
C PRO A 112 -20.38 15.27 -1.73
N ASP A 113 -19.88 16.47 -2.04
CA ASP A 113 -20.37 17.26 -3.15
C ASP A 113 -20.20 16.49 -4.47
N ILE A 114 -21.13 16.69 -5.40
CA ILE A 114 -21.08 16.06 -6.72
C ILE A 114 -20.75 17.12 -7.75
N MET A 115 -19.83 16.81 -8.66
CA MET A 115 -19.44 17.67 -9.76
C MET A 115 -19.72 16.99 -11.08
N ILE A 116 -20.58 17.60 -11.90
CA ILE A 116 -20.78 17.22 -13.29
C ILE A 116 -19.71 17.89 -14.14
N VAL A 117 -19.07 17.14 -15.02
CA VAL A 117 -18.07 17.65 -15.97
C VAL A 117 -18.51 17.28 -17.39
N LEU A 118 -18.72 18.28 -18.23
CA LEU A 118 -19.02 18.10 -19.64
C LEU A 118 -17.74 18.22 -20.44
N ARG A 119 -17.50 17.29 -21.37
CA ARG A 119 -16.32 17.34 -22.26
C ARG A 119 -16.69 17.29 -23.73
N ASP A 120 -15.81 17.86 -24.56
CA ASP A 120 -15.86 17.75 -26.02
C ASP A 120 -15.22 16.44 -26.52
N ALA A 121 -15.14 16.30 -27.85
CA ALA A 121 -14.54 15.14 -28.51
C ALA A 121 -13.05 14.96 -28.20
N ASP A 122 -12.35 16.06 -27.89
CA ASP A 122 -10.92 16.08 -27.57
C ASP A 122 -10.68 15.84 -26.06
N GLY A 123 -11.74 15.62 -25.28
CA GLY A 123 -11.69 15.43 -23.84
C GLY A 123 -11.51 16.72 -23.03
N ARG A 124 -11.60 17.90 -23.67
CA ARG A 124 -11.49 19.19 -22.99
C ARG A 124 -12.77 19.49 -22.23
N THR A 125 -12.65 20.08 -21.06
CA THR A 125 -13.80 20.48 -20.24
C THR A 125 -14.50 21.68 -20.87
N ILE A 126 -15.76 21.50 -21.26
CA ILE A 126 -16.65 22.57 -21.74
C ILE A 126 -17.29 23.31 -20.57
N SER A 127 -17.76 22.55 -19.57
CA SER A 127 -18.42 23.09 -18.39
C SER A 127 -18.23 22.15 -17.22
N SER A 128 -18.17 22.71 -16.02
CA SER A 128 -18.15 21.93 -14.78
C SER A 128 -18.97 22.64 -13.72
N GLN A 129 -19.85 21.90 -13.04
CA GLN A 129 -20.73 22.45 -12.02
C GLN A 129 -20.81 21.53 -10.83
N LYS A 130 -20.53 22.10 -9.66
CA LYS A 130 -20.60 21.44 -8.36
C LYS A 130 -21.96 21.69 -7.73
N PHE A 131 -22.55 20.68 -7.11
CA PHE A 131 -23.79 20.81 -6.34
C PHE A 131 -23.76 19.88 -5.12
N MET A 132 -24.55 20.25 -4.12
CA MET A 132 -24.79 19.43 -2.94
C MET A 132 -25.93 18.45 -3.22
N PRO A 133 -25.70 17.13 -3.10
CA PRO A 133 -26.77 16.15 -3.22
C PRO A 133 -27.76 16.26 -2.05
N SER A 134 -29.00 15.80 -2.26
CA SER A 134 -30.06 15.86 -1.24
C SER A 134 -29.79 14.94 -0.05
N ALA A 135 -29.11 13.81 -0.28
CA ALA A 135 -28.70 12.91 0.80
C ALA A 135 -27.36 13.37 1.37
N THR A 136 -27.25 13.39 2.71
CA THR A 136 -26.01 13.76 3.42
C THR A 136 -25.21 12.55 3.88
N LEU A 137 -25.84 11.38 3.93
CA LEU A 137 -25.26 10.12 4.37
C LEU A 137 -25.71 8.99 3.44
N ILE A 138 -24.89 7.94 3.34
CA ILE A 138 -25.20 6.73 2.60
C ILE A 138 -24.76 5.51 3.44
N ASP A 139 -25.72 4.62 3.71
CA ASP A 139 -25.48 3.40 4.48
C ASP A 139 -24.49 2.46 3.76
N ALA A 140 -23.95 1.51 4.53
CA ALA A 140 -23.13 0.41 4.01
C ALA A 140 -23.85 -0.33 2.89
N GLY A 141 -23.20 -0.51 1.73
CA GLY A 141 -23.82 -1.14 0.56
C GLY A 141 -24.99 -0.35 -0.05
N GLY A 142 -25.27 0.85 0.45
CA GLY A 142 -26.42 1.66 0.06
C GLY A 142 -26.22 2.39 -1.28
N THR A 143 -27.33 2.91 -1.81
CA THR A 143 -27.36 3.74 -3.01
C THR A 143 -28.10 5.05 -2.73
N SER A 144 -27.69 6.12 -3.40
CA SER A 144 -28.38 7.40 -3.39
C SER A 144 -28.45 7.98 -4.80
N ASP A 145 -29.67 8.26 -5.26
CA ASP A 145 -29.88 8.86 -6.57
C ASP A 145 -29.75 10.39 -6.49
N PHE A 146 -29.22 10.98 -7.55
CA PHE A 146 -29.17 12.42 -7.73
C PHE A 146 -29.77 12.82 -9.08
N THR A 147 -30.25 14.05 -9.13
CA THR A 147 -30.67 14.70 -10.38
C THR A 147 -30.30 16.17 -10.29
N TYR A 148 -29.62 16.66 -11.31
CA TYR A 148 -29.12 18.04 -11.35
C TYR A 148 -29.30 18.64 -12.74
N THR A 149 -29.89 19.83 -12.80
CA THR A 149 -30.02 20.62 -14.03
C THR A 149 -28.88 21.62 -14.08
N LEU A 150 -28.02 21.48 -15.09
CA LEU A 150 -26.91 22.40 -15.28
C LEU A 150 -27.43 23.78 -15.63
N SER A 151 -26.77 24.78 -15.06
CA SER A 151 -27.01 26.18 -15.35
C SER A 151 -26.38 26.55 -16.70
N GLY A 152 -27.17 27.15 -17.58
CA GLY A 152 -26.71 27.62 -18.89
C GLY A 152 -27.09 26.69 -20.04
N PRO A 153 -26.98 27.22 -21.28
CA PRO A 153 -27.44 26.50 -22.46
C PRO A 153 -26.60 25.27 -22.73
N VAL A 154 -27.26 24.18 -23.15
CA VAL A 154 -26.60 22.97 -23.60
C VAL A 154 -25.76 23.26 -24.85
N SER A 155 -24.46 23.00 -24.78
CA SER A 155 -23.55 23.14 -25.91
C SER A 155 -23.72 21.96 -26.88
N PRO A 156 -23.76 22.20 -28.21
CA PRO A 156 -23.83 21.12 -29.19
C PRO A 156 -22.55 20.27 -29.25
N ASN A 157 -21.45 20.74 -28.67
CA ASN A 157 -20.14 20.09 -28.74
C ASN A 157 -19.90 19.06 -27.63
N ILE A 158 -20.87 18.83 -26.75
CA ILE A 158 -20.74 17.84 -25.65
C ILE A 158 -20.66 16.43 -26.25
N LYS A 159 -19.64 15.67 -25.86
CA LYS A 159 -19.44 14.26 -26.22
C LYS A 159 -19.45 13.32 -25.04
N SER A 160 -19.02 13.78 -23.86
CA SER A 160 -19.11 12.98 -22.63
C SER A 160 -19.62 13.80 -21.45
N ILE A 161 -20.27 13.09 -20.53
CA ILE A 161 -20.75 13.60 -19.25
C ILE A 161 -20.06 12.73 -18.19
N ASP A 162 -19.15 13.32 -17.42
CA ASP A 162 -18.52 12.67 -16.29
C ASP A 162 -19.12 13.17 -14.98
N VAL A 163 -19.13 12.29 -13.99
CA VAL A 163 -19.52 12.64 -12.61
C VAL A 163 -18.31 12.40 -11.72
N ARG A 164 -18.01 13.37 -10.86
CA ARG A 164 -16.94 13.30 -9.88
C ARG A 164 -17.50 13.57 -8.50
N LEU A 165 -17.03 12.81 -7.52
CA LEU A 165 -17.26 13.09 -6.11
C LEU A 165 -16.15 14.03 -5.63
N VAL A 166 -16.53 15.15 -5.04
CA VAL A 166 -15.62 16.18 -4.53
C VAL A 166 -15.58 16.07 -3.02
N VAL A 167 -14.51 15.46 -2.51
CA VAL A 167 -14.26 15.35 -1.08
C VAL A 167 -13.53 16.63 -0.64
N ASP A 168 -14.19 17.47 0.15
CA ASP A 168 -13.56 18.62 0.81
C ASP A 168 -12.65 18.09 1.93
N GLY A 169 -11.50 17.51 1.58
CA GLY A 169 -10.66 16.80 2.54
C GLY A 169 -9.51 16.02 1.90
N GLY A 170 -8.63 16.71 1.19
CA GLY A 170 -7.37 16.18 0.69
C GLY A 170 -6.38 17.31 0.50
N GLN A 171 -5.81 17.78 1.61
CA GLN A 171 -4.61 18.60 1.55
C GLN A 171 -3.54 17.82 0.77
N ASP A 172 -3.02 18.43 -0.28
CA ASP A 172 -1.65 18.20 -0.71
C ASP A 172 -0.74 18.51 0.50
N GLU A 173 -0.48 17.49 1.33
CA GLU A 173 0.60 17.55 2.31
C GLU A 173 1.91 17.27 1.59
N LYS A 174 2.63 18.38 1.44
CA LYS A 174 3.93 18.65 0.85
C LYS A 174 5.03 17.63 1.16
#